data_AF-A0A9N9WYV7-F1
#
_entry.id   AF-A0A9N9WYV7-F1
#
_cell.length_a   1.000
_cell.length_b   1.000
_cell.length_c   1.000
_cell.angle_alpha   90.00
_cell.angle_beta   90.00
_cell.angle_gamma   90.00
#
_symmetry.space_group_name_H-M   'P 1'
#
loop_
_entity.id
_entity.type
_entity.pdbx_description
1 polymer ?
#
loop_
_entity_poly.entity_id
_entity_poly.type
_entity_poly.pdbx_seq_one_letter_code
_entity_poly.pdbx_strand_id
1 'polypeptide(L)'
;MNLRKLGLAIFIILKLENFTEALRCYSCSITAANTDMKCLNDPVSVEGQSVVNCNKKYCTILRQELMDPPGKINTFVRGCEEKPILLDEVIEDPTFKTYYRSCSEDLCNKGDAIKSQTELKISPDGYEGENLLVPGLPLNGSEFVAGSLKLIFVGLILTCFVVK
;
A
#
# COMPACT_ATOMS: atom_id res chain seq x y z
N MET A 1 -41.06 10.64 -17.38
CA MET A 1 -39.86 10.13 -18.11
C MET A 1 -40.14 8.67 -18.47
N ASN A 2 -40.03 8.27 -19.75
CA ASN A 2 -40.43 6.92 -20.20
C ASN A 2 -39.68 5.82 -19.45
N LEU A 3 -40.34 4.70 -19.14
CA LEU A 3 -39.76 3.54 -18.46
C LEU A 3 -38.47 3.03 -19.15
N ARG A 4 -38.40 3.18 -20.49
CA ARG A 4 -37.19 2.94 -21.30
C ARG A 4 -36.01 3.86 -20.96
N LYS A 5 -36.27 5.15 -20.69
CA LYS A 5 -35.24 6.14 -20.30
C LYS A 5 -34.75 5.91 -18.87
N LEU A 6 -35.63 5.46 -17.97
CA LEU A 6 -35.27 5.06 -16.60
C LEU A 6 -34.38 3.82 -16.60
N GLY A 7 -34.74 2.80 -17.40
CA GLY A 7 -33.91 1.60 -17.58
C GLY A 7 -32.52 1.92 -18.13
N LEU A 8 -32.43 2.81 -19.12
CA LEU A 8 -31.16 3.29 -19.68
C LEU A 8 -30.29 4.02 -18.64
N ALA A 9 -30.89 4.90 -17.83
CA ALA A 9 -30.14 5.62 -16.78
C ALA A 9 -29.57 4.67 -15.71
N ILE A 10 -30.34 3.67 -15.28
CA ILE A 10 -29.88 2.65 -14.32
C ILE A 10 -28.76 1.79 -14.92
N PHE A 11 -28.86 1.43 -16.21
CA PHE A 11 -27.83 0.65 -16.90
C PHE A 11 -26.51 1.41 -17.05
N ILE A 12 -26.56 2.73 -17.25
CA ILE A 12 -25.37 3.60 -17.34
C ILE A 12 -24.69 3.73 -15.97
N ILE A 13 -25.47 3.87 -14.88
CA ILE A 13 -24.92 4.00 -13.52
C ILE A 13 -24.26 2.69 -13.05
N LEU A 14 -24.79 1.52 -13.45
CA LEU A 14 -24.20 0.21 -13.14
C LEU A 14 -22.90 -0.08 -13.93
N LYS A 15 -22.64 0.65 -15.02
CA LYS A 15 -21.44 0.50 -15.87
C LYS A 15 -20.27 1.39 -15.45
N LEU A 16 -20.43 2.24 -14.44
CA LEU A 16 -19.30 2.93 -13.79
C LEU A 16 -18.54 1.92 -12.93
N GLU A 17 -17.72 1.10 -13.59
CA GLU A 17 -16.67 0.34 -12.94
C GLU A 17 -15.70 1.36 -12.31
N ASN A 18 -15.50 1.25 -10.99
CA ASN A 18 -14.49 2.04 -10.32
C ASN A 18 -13.13 1.58 -10.86
N PHE A 19 -12.45 2.41 -11.65
CA PHE A 19 -11.01 2.25 -11.86
C PHE A 19 -10.35 2.54 -10.52
N THR A 20 -10.04 1.50 -9.75
CA THR A 20 -9.12 1.64 -8.63
C THR A 20 -7.73 1.78 -9.23
N GLU A 21 -7.09 2.94 -9.07
CA GLU A 21 -5.68 3.06 -9.43
C GLU A 21 -4.90 2.02 -8.63
N ALA A 22 -4.14 1.18 -9.34
CA ALA A 22 -3.32 0.15 -8.71
C ALA A 22 -2.09 0.84 -8.09
N LEU A 23 -1.79 0.52 -6.82
CA LEU A 23 -0.64 1.05 -6.10
C LEU A 23 0.64 0.87 -6.92
N ARG A 24 1.42 1.92 -7.14
CA ARG A 24 2.68 1.83 -7.89
C ARG A 24 3.85 1.64 -6.94
N CYS A 25 4.71 0.68 -7.21
CA CYS A 25 5.89 0.41 -6.38
C CYS A 25 7.14 0.28 -7.24
N TYR A 26 8.30 0.64 -6.69
CA TYR A 26 9.57 0.24 -7.28
C TYR A 26 9.76 -1.28 -7.13
N SER A 27 10.29 -1.93 -8.17
CA SER A 27 10.56 -3.36 -8.16
C SER A 27 11.91 -3.66 -8.79
N CYS A 28 12.83 -4.17 -8.01
CA CYS A 28 14.17 -4.55 -8.46
C CYS A 28 14.88 -5.34 -7.36
N SER A 29 16.00 -5.99 -7.70
CA SER A 29 16.81 -6.72 -6.73
C SER A 29 18.30 -6.58 -7.02
N ILE A 30 19.10 -6.58 -5.97
CA ILE A 30 20.55 -6.79 -6.04
C ILE A 30 20.94 -7.93 -5.09
N THR A 31 21.99 -8.64 -5.49
CA THR A 31 22.67 -9.65 -4.69
C THR A 31 24.11 -9.23 -4.47
N ALA A 32 24.83 -9.93 -3.59
CA ALA A 32 26.25 -9.68 -3.33
C ALA A 32 27.15 -9.69 -4.58
N ALA A 33 26.71 -10.30 -5.68
CA ALA A 33 27.46 -10.37 -6.95
C ALA A 33 27.14 -9.23 -7.93
N ASN A 34 26.11 -8.43 -7.68
CA ASN A 34 25.71 -7.34 -8.57
C ASN A 34 26.69 -6.15 -8.46
N THR A 35 27.08 -5.61 -9.62
CA THR A 35 27.87 -4.37 -9.71
C THR A 35 27.02 -3.12 -9.90
N ASP A 36 25.82 -3.28 -10.47
CA ASP A 36 24.86 -2.19 -10.62
C ASP A 36 24.06 -1.98 -9.32
N MET A 37 24.30 -0.84 -8.69
CA MET A 37 23.66 -0.44 -7.42
C MET A 37 22.49 0.52 -7.62
N LYS A 38 22.00 0.73 -8.85
CA LYS A 38 20.85 1.60 -9.14
C LYS A 38 19.61 1.21 -8.34
N CYS A 39 19.33 -0.09 -8.16
CA CYS A 39 18.16 -0.52 -7.38
C CYS A 39 18.20 0.02 -5.93
N LEU A 40 19.40 0.11 -5.35
CA LEU A 40 19.59 0.65 -4.01
C LEU A 40 19.48 2.18 -4.00
N ASN A 41 20.25 2.85 -4.88
CA ASN A 41 20.52 4.28 -4.79
C ASN A 41 19.60 5.16 -5.65
N ASP A 42 19.12 4.63 -6.76
CA ASP A 42 18.33 5.34 -7.76
C ASP A 42 17.35 4.41 -8.49
N PRO A 43 16.33 3.88 -7.78
CA PRO A 43 15.47 2.82 -8.32
C PRO A 43 14.68 3.24 -9.56
N VAL A 44 14.47 4.53 -9.81
CA VAL A 44 13.79 5.04 -11.01
C VAL A 44 14.59 4.79 -12.29
N SER A 45 15.92 4.76 -12.19
CA SER A 45 16.85 4.60 -13.31
C SER A 45 17.23 3.15 -13.58
N VAL A 46 16.65 2.20 -12.85
CA VAL A 46 16.83 0.76 -13.12
C VAL A 46 16.28 0.44 -14.52
N GLU A 47 17.10 -0.22 -15.33
CA GLU A 47 16.73 -0.60 -16.69
C GLU A 47 15.65 -1.69 -16.71
N GLY A 48 14.79 -1.67 -17.72
CA GLY A 48 13.65 -2.58 -17.82
C GLY A 48 12.43 -2.05 -17.07
N GLN A 49 11.98 -2.77 -16.05
CA GLN A 49 10.76 -2.46 -15.31
C GLN A 49 11.08 -1.97 -13.89
N SER A 50 11.42 -0.67 -13.77
CA SER A 50 11.71 -0.04 -12.47
C SER A 50 10.47 0.18 -11.61
N VAL A 51 9.31 0.38 -12.23
CA VAL A 51 8.02 0.62 -11.57
C VAL A 51 6.99 -0.42 -12.02
N VAL A 52 6.25 -0.97 -11.06
CA VAL A 52 5.18 -1.95 -11.27
C VAL A 52 3.85 -1.41 -10.75
N ASN A 53 2.76 -1.72 -11.46
CA ASN A 53 1.40 -1.50 -10.99
C ASN A 53 0.97 -2.71 -10.16
N CYS A 54 0.92 -2.56 -8.84
CA CYS A 54 0.63 -3.62 -7.89
C CYS A 54 -0.87 -3.70 -7.59
N ASN A 55 -1.42 -4.91 -7.68
CA ASN A 55 -2.75 -5.24 -7.16
C ASN A 55 -2.72 -5.59 -5.66
N LYS A 56 -1.75 -5.00 -4.94
CA LYS A 56 -1.38 -5.32 -3.56
C LYS A 56 -1.39 -4.04 -2.74
N LYS A 57 -1.49 -4.18 -1.41
CA LYS A 57 -1.63 -3.04 -0.49
C LYS A 57 -0.34 -2.35 -0.09
N TYR A 58 0.80 -3.05 -0.16
CA TYR A 58 2.06 -2.52 0.35
C TYR A 58 3.16 -2.60 -0.70
N CYS A 59 3.91 -1.51 -0.85
CA CYS A 59 5.25 -1.55 -1.42
C CYS A 59 6.23 -2.00 -0.33
N THR A 60 7.18 -2.86 -0.67
CA THR A 60 8.13 -3.45 0.28
C THR A 60 9.58 -3.19 -0.10
N ILE A 61 10.45 -3.18 0.91
CA ILE A 61 11.90 -3.28 0.79
C ILE A 61 12.38 -4.32 1.81
N LEU A 62 13.14 -5.30 1.33
CA LEU A 62 13.92 -6.21 2.16
C LEU A 62 15.40 -5.90 1.91
N ARG A 63 16.12 -5.48 2.94
CA ARG A 63 17.57 -5.27 2.90
C ARG A 63 18.22 -6.24 3.85
N GLN A 64 19.19 -6.99 3.38
CA GLN A 64 20.01 -7.88 4.19
C GLN A 64 21.47 -7.52 4.03
N GLU A 65 22.11 -7.24 5.15
CA GLU A 65 23.54 -6.93 5.26
C GLU A 65 24.25 -8.06 5.99
N LEU A 66 25.52 -8.26 5.67
CA LEU A 66 26.42 -9.08 6.46
C LEU A 66 26.77 -8.36 7.77
N MET A 67 26.86 -9.11 8.85
CA MET A 67 27.45 -8.64 10.11
C MET A 67 28.97 -8.52 10.01
N ASP A 68 29.59 -9.33 9.15
CA ASP A 68 31.03 -9.30 8.86
C ASP A 68 31.31 -9.54 7.35
N PRO A 69 31.84 -8.56 6.60
CA PRO A 69 32.09 -7.19 7.03
C PRO A 69 30.77 -6.41 7.22
N PRO A 70 30.67 -5.56 8.25
CA PRO A 70 29.43 -4.87 8.59
C PRO A 70 28.97 -3.92 7.49
N GLY A 71 27.67 -3.91 7.21
CA GLY A 71 27.03 -3.03 6.23
C GLY A 71 27.21 -3.48 4.77
N LYS A 72 27.92 -4.58 4.51
CA LYS A 72 28.01 -5.14 3.17
C LYS A 72 26.68 -5.79 2.79
N ILE A 73 26.05 -5.30 1.73
CA ILE A 73 24.78 -5.83 1.25
C ILE A 73 24.97 -7.26 0.73
N ASN A 74 24.20 -8.18 1.29
CA ASN A 74 24.06 -9.56 0.79
C ASN A 74 22.91 -9.64 -0.22
N THR A 75 21.76 -9.07 0.13
CA THR A 75 20.55 -9.06 -0.69
C THR A 75 19.79 -7.77 -0.45
N PHE A 76 19.24 -7.17 -1.50
CA PHE A 76 18.32 -6.06 -1.38
C PHE A 76 17.24 -6.19 -2.45
N VAL A 77 15.98 -6.14 -2.05
CA VAL A 77 14.83 -6.41 -2.91
C VAL A 77 13.76 -5.35 -2.66
N ARG A 78 13.22 -4.78 -3.73
CA ARG A 78 12.01 -3.97 -3.74
C ARG A 78 10.89 -4.73 -4.42
N GLY A 79 9.69 -4.61 -3.90
CA GLY A 79 8.51 -5.25 -4.49
C GLY A 79 7.21 -4.73 -3.91
N CYS A 80 6.18 -5.57 -3.99
CA CYS A 80 4.89 -5.30 -3.36
C CYS A 80 4.20 -6.58 -2.89
N GLU A 81 3.51 -6.47 -1.77
CA GLU A 81 2.90 -7.60 -1.07
C GLU A 81 1.53 -7.23 -0.53
N GLU A 82 0.62 -8.22 -0.46
CA GLU A 82 -0.71 -8.01 0.12
C GLU A 82 -0.63 -7.87 1.64
N LYS A 83 0.21 -8.71 2.25
CA LYS A 83 0.40 -8.80 3.69
C LYS A 83 1.86 -9.12 3.97
N PRO A 84 2.73 -8.10 4.11
CA PRO A 84 4.12 -8.27 4.50
C PRO A 84 4.23 -9.04 5.82
N ILE A 85 5.30 -9.81 5.97
CA ILE A 85 5.58 -10.55 7.22
C ILE A 85 5.82 -9.54 8.36
N LEU A 86 6.52 -8.45 8.06
CA LEU A 86 6.86 -7.36 8.99
C LEU A 86 6.70 -6.03 8.26
N LEU A 87 6.12 -5.04 8.94
CA LEU A 87 5.86 -3.72 8.34
C LEU A 87 7.06 -2.80 8.45
N ASP A 88 7.70 -2.72 9.62
CA ASP A 88 8.86 -1.86 9.86
C ASP A 88 9.69 -2.43 11.01
N GLU A 89 10.61 -3.35 10.71
CA GLU A 89 11.36 -4.09 11.74
C GLU A 89 12.80 -4.34 11.30
N VAL A 90 13.70 -4.58 12.26
CA VAL A 90 15.08 -5.00 12.00
C VAL A 90 15.38 -6.25 12.81
N ILE A 91 15.77 -7.33 12.13
CA ILE A 91 16.13 -8.61 12.74
C ILE A 91 17.62 -8.85 12.54
N GLU A 92 18.31 -9.18 13.62
CA GLU A 92 19.74 -9.50 13.62
C GLU A 92 19.97 -10.96 14.02
N ASP A 93 20.84 -11.63 13.28
CA ASP A 93 21.40 -12.94 13.60
C ASP A 93 22.94 -12.88 13.52
N PRO A 94 23.69 -13.93 13.90
CA PRO A 94 25.15 -13.88 13.89
C PRO A 94 25.80 -13.61 12.52
N THR A 95 25.06 -13.83 11.43
CA THR A 95 25.55 -13.69 10.05
C THR A 95 24.98 -12.43 9.38
N PHE A 96 23.73 -12.10 9.64
CA PHE A 96 22.99 -11.08 8.90
C PHE A 96 22.24 -10.08 9.78
N LYS A 97 22.13 -8.87 9.27
CA LYS A 97 21.18 -7.85 9.71
C LYS A 97 20.16 -7.61 8.61
N THR A 98 18.90 -7.91 8.88
CA THR A 98 17.80 -7.83 7.90
C THR A 98 16.81 -6.74 8.30
N TYR A 99 16.59 -5.79 7.40
CA TYR A 99 15.63 -4.70 7.53
C TYR A 99 14.40 -5.02 6.68
N TYR A 100 13.23 -4.94 7.30
CA TYR A 100 11.93 -5.06 6.65
C TYR A 100 11.26 -3.70 6.67
N ARG A 101 10.89 -3.19 5.50
CA ARG A 101 10.17 -1.91 5.35
C ARG A 101 8.99 -2.08 4.41
N SER A 102 7.84 -1.56 4.81
CA SER A 102 6.60 -1.57 4.05
C SER A 102 5.93 -0.21 4.11
N CYS A 103 5.20 0.17 3.08
CA CYS A 103 4.40 1.39 3.03
C CYS A 103 3.29 1.25 1.97
N SER A 104 2.23 2.05 2.07
CA SER A 104 1.01 1.90 1.26
C SER A 104 0.75 3.06 0.30
N GLU A 105 1.75 3.92 0.07
CA GLU A 105 1.67 5.06 -0.84
C GLU A 105 2.40 4.80 -2.16
N ASP A 106 1.98 5.50 -3.22
CA ASP A 106 2.61 5.39 -4.53
C ASP A 106 4.11 5.71 -4.47
N LEU A 107 4.92 4.75 -4.92
CA LEU A 107 6.38 4.83 -5.05
C LEU A 107 7.10 5.13 -3.72
N CYS A 108 6.45 4.85 -2.59
CA CYS A 108 6.97 5.13 -1.25
C CYS A 108 8.22 4.31 -0.91
N ASN A 109 8.42 3.16 -1.55
CA ASN A 109 9.58 2.32 -1.37
C ASN A 109 10.80 2.83 -2.16
N LYS A 110 11.16 4.12 -2.03
CA LYS A 110 12.33 4.74 -2.68
C LYS A 110 13.61 4.69 -1.83
N GLY A 111 13.46 4.68 -0.51
CA GLY A 111 14.58 4.73 0.44
C GLY A 111 15.46 3.48 0.42
N ASP A 112 16.53 3.46 1.22
CA ASP A 112 17.51 2.37 1.29
C ASP A 112 17.21 1.35 2.40
N ALA A 113 16.05 1.46 3.04
CA ALA A 113 15.57 0.63 4.13
C ALA A 113 16.33 0.67 5.47
N ILE A 114 17.36 1.51 5.62
CA ILE A 114 18.05 1.63 6.92
C ILE A 114 17.13 2.36 7.92
N LYS A 115 16.60 3.52 7.52
CA LYS A 115 15.70 4.32 8.36
C LYS A 115 14.34 3.66 8.50
N SER A 116 13.72 3.82 9.67
CA SER A 116 12.35 3.38 9.90
C SER A 116 11.38 4.25 9.08
N GLN A 117 10.26 3.67 8.66
CA GLN A 117 9.21 4.40 7.98
C GLN A 117 8.51 5.39 8.91
N THR A 118 8.40 5.06 10.21
CA THR A 118 7.89 5.98 11.24
C THR A 118 8.77 7.22 11.40
N GLU A 119 10.10 7.07 11.32
CA GLU A 119 11.04 8.22 11.33
C GLU A 119 10.88 9.11 10.09
N LEU A 120 10.46 8.51 8.98
CA LEU A 120 10.19 9.20 7.71
C LEU A 120 8.77 9.79 7.63
N LYS A 121 7.95 9.64 8.70
CA LYS A 121 6.52 9.96 8.72
C LYS A 121 5.71 9.28 7.62
N ILE A 122 6.23 8.17 7.09
CA ILE A 122 5.52 7.31 6.15
C ILE A 122 4.80 6.29 7.00
N SER A 123 3.49 6.48 7.19
CA SER A 123 2.68 5.50 7.92
C SER A 123 2.72 4.17 7.15
N PRO A 124 3.17 3.06 7.76
CA PRO A 124 3.21 1.77 7.08
C PRO A 124 1.82 1.31 6.65
N ASP A 125 0.78 1.74 7.37
CA ASP A 125 -0.63 1.40 7.22
C ASP A 125 -1.49 2.50 6.56
N GLY A 126 -0.89 3.63 6.15
CA GLY A 126 -1.58 4.75 5.52
C GLY A 126 -2.51 5.56 6.44
N TYR A 127 -2.42 5.35 7.76
CA TYR A 127 -3.15 6.09 8.77
C TYR A 127 -2.22 7.09 9.49
N GLU A 128 -2.54 8.39 9.42
CA GLU A 128 -1.96 9.43 10.29
C GLU A 128 -2.50 9.32 11.74
N GLY A 129 -2.52 8.11 12.31
CA GLY A 129 -2.95 7.91 13.68
C GLY A 129 -1.86 8.36 14.65
N GLU A 130 -2.19 9.26 15.57
CA GLU A 130 -1.37 9.45 16.77
C GLU A 130 -1.21 8.10 17.47
N ASN A 131 0.01 7.74 17.87
CA ASN A 131 0.28 6.51 18.63
C ASN A 131 -0.55 6.51 19.91
N LEU A 132 -1.69 5.82 19.90
CA LEU A 132 -2.55 5.67 21.07
C LEU A 132 -1.96 4.58 21.97
N LEU A 133 -1.22 4.98 23.01
CA LEU A 133 -0.87 4.09 24.10
C LEU A 133 -2.14 3.76 24.89
N VAL A 134 -2.70 2.56 24.71
CA VAL A 134 -3.94 2.14 25.36
C VAL A 134 -3.67 1.24 26.58
N PRO A 135 -4.02 1.66 27.80
CA PRO A 135 -4.29 0.74 28.90
C PRO A 135 -5.53 -0.11 28.57
N GLY A 136 -5.48 -1.42 28.84
CA GLY A 136 -6.47 -2.42 28.41
C GLY A 136 -7.94 -2.04 28.66
N LEU A 137 -8.77 -2.24 27.63
CA LEU A 137 -10.21 -1.97 27.64
C LEU A 137 -11.03 -3.27 27.81
N PRO A 138 -12.08 -3.28 28.66
CA PRO A 138 -13.21 -4.16 28.47
C PRO A 138 -14.09 -3.66 27.31
N LEU A 139 -14.59 -4.64 26.55
CA LEU A 139 -15.30 -4.55 25.28
C LEU A 139 -16.59 -3.73 25.36
N ASN A 140 -16.75 -2.79 24.41
CA ASN A 140 -18.02 -2.47 23.76
C ASN A 140 -17.74 -1.72 22.46
N GLY A 141 -17.57 -2.48 21.37
CA GLY A 141 -17.41 -1.93 20.03
C GLY A 141 -18.77 -1.56 19.44
N SER A 142 -19.00 -0.28 19.24
CA SER A 142 -20.11 0.23 18.41
C SER A 142 -19.76 0.03 16.93
N GLU A 143 -20.62 -0.69 16.22
CA GLU A 143 -20.52 -0.92 14.78
C GLU A 143 -20.66 0.40 14.00
N PHE A 144 -19.64 0.78 13.25
CA PHE A 144 -19.74 1.82 12.23
C PHE A 144 -20.42 1.23 10.98
N VAL A 145 -21.70 1.52 10.82
CA VAL A 145 -22.41 1.25 9.56
C VAL A 145 -21.99 2.30 8.54
N ALA A 146 -21.02 1.96 7.69
CA ALA A 146 -20.72 2.72 6.48
C ALA A 146 -21.90 2.57 5.50
N GLY A 147 -22.93 3.39 5.69
CA GLY A 147 -24.09 3.44 4.82
C GLY A 147 -23.67 3.80 3.40
N SER A 148 -23.89 2.88 2.45
CA SER A 148 -23.62 3.11 1.04
C SER A 148 -24.53 4.25 0.52
N LEU A 149 -23.95 5.43 0.28
CA LEU A 149 -24.59 6.62 -0.29
C LEU A 149 -25.33 6.36 -1.63
N LYS A 150 -25.08 5.21 -2.27
CA LYS A 150 -25.72 4.79 -3.52
C LYS A 150 -27.23 4.53 -3.39
N LEU A 151 -27.72 4.11 -2.21
CA LEU A 151 -29.15 3.85 -1.98
C LEU A 151 -29.98 5.14 -1.83
N ILE A 152 -29.36 6.22 -1.33
CA ILE A 152 -30.04 7.51 -1.10
C ILE A 152 -30.42 8.16 -2.44
N PHE A 153 -29.55 8.09 -3.45
CA PHE A 153 -29.83 8.65 -4.78
C PHE A 153 -30.96 7.91 -5.52
N VAL A 154 -31.03 6.57 -5.41
CA VAL A 154 -32.13 5.79 -5.99
C VAL A 154 -33.46 6.10 -5.29
N GLY A 155 -33.44 6.24 -3.97
CA GLY A 155 -34.60 6.62 -3.16
C GLY A 155 -35.13 8.02 -3.50
N LEU A 156 -34.25 9.03 -3.58
CA LEU A 156 -34.62 10.41 -3.95
C LEU A 156 -35.22 10.51 -5.35
N ILE A 157 -34.69 9.76 -6.30
CA ILE A 157 -35.23 9.70 -7.66
C ILE A 157 -36.63 9.08 -7.62
N LEU A 158 -36.86 7.98 -6.88
CA LEU A 158 -38.20 7.40 -6.73
C LEU A 158 -39.19 8.35 -6.05
N THR A 159 -38.80 9.02 -4.96
CA THR A 159 -39.70 9.90 -4.20
C THR A 159 -40.07 11.17 -4.97
N CYS A 160 -39.16 11.71 -5.78
CA CYS A 160 -39.46 12.83 -6.68
C CYS A 160 -40.46 12.46 -7.80
N PHE A 161 -40.70 11.16 -8.06
CA PHE A 161 -41.66 10.69 -9.07
C PHE A 161 -42.98 10.15 -8.50
N VAL A 162 -43.05 9.79 -7.21
CA VAL A 162 -44.31 9.36 -6.57
C VAL A 162 -45.18 10.56 -6.16
N VAL A 163 -44.61 11.76 -6.03
CA VAL A 163 -45.33 13.01 -5.69
C VAL A 163 -45.68 13.83 -6.95
N LYS A 164 -45.90 13.18 -8.10
CA LYS A 164 -46.46 13.85 -9.28
C LYS A 164 -47.44 12.99 -10.06
#